data_AF-A0A920LP68-F1
#
_entry.id   AF-A0A920LP68-F1
#
_cell.length_a   1.000
_cell.length_b   1.000
_cell.length_c   1.000
_cell.angle_alpha   90.00
_cell.angle_beta   90.00
_cell.angle_gamma   90.00
#
_symmetry.space_group_name_H-M   'P 1'
#
loop_
_entity.id
_entity.type
_entity.pdbx_description
1 polymer ?
#
loop_
_entity_poly.entity_id
_entity_poly.type
_entity_poly.pdbx_seq_one_letter_code
_entity_poly.pdbx_strand_id
1 'polypeptide(L)'
;MMTRLTDRDGALAALQRHDIEDWLPNDLLIKLDRCLMRHGVEGRTPFVDRKMSAYGFALPVTAKIGNGDGKRLVKSWLAERMPGCRPFARKRGFTVPVGSWIAGKHRFLDRWWHPSPASPR
;
A
#
# COMPACT_ATOMS: atom_id res chain seq x y z
N MET A 1 12.82 24.36 -15.27
CA MET A 1 12.65 23.01 -14.69
C MET A 1 11.19 22.81 -14.25
N MET A 2 10.22 22.97 -15.16
CA MET A 2 8.76 22.89 -14.89
C MET A 2 8.00 22.13 -16.00
N THR A 3 8.69 21.31 -16.80
CA THR A 3 8.13 20.65 -17.99
C THR A 3 7.67 19.20 -17.72
N ARG A 4 7.71 18.71 -16.48
CA ARG A 4 7.41 17.29 -16.14
C ARG A 4 5.99 17.01 -15.65
N LEU A 5 5.11 18.01 -15.52
CA LEU A 5 3.75 17.82 -14.98
C LEU A 5 2.65 17.74 -16.05
N THR A 6 2.97 17.96 -17.31
CA THR A 6 2.01 17.88 -18.42
C THR A 6 1.85 16.47 -18.98
N ASP A 7 2.88 15.61 -18.84
CA ASP A 7 2.81 14.21 -19.23
C ASP A 7 2.29 13.34 -18.07
N ARG A 8 0.97 13.17 -18.02
CA ARG A 8 0.31 12.32 -17.03
C ARG A 8 0.70 10.84 -17.16
N ASP A 9 1.08 10.41 -18.35
CA ASP A 9 1.42 9.03 -18.65
C ASP A 9 2.80 8.68 -18.11
N GLY A 10 3.80 9.51 -18.42
CA GLY A 10 5.14 9.39 -17.85
C GLY A 10 5.16 9.57 -16.32
N ALA A 11 4.39 10.53 -15.79
CA ALA A 11 4.33 10.76 -14.35
C ALA A 11 3.74 9.56 -13.57
N LEU A 12 2.63 8.99 -14.05
CA LEU A 12 2.04 7.81 -13.40
C LEU A 12 2.97 6.60 -13.52
N ALA A 13 3.58 6.38 -14.68
CA ALA A 13 4.52 5.27 -14.88
C ALA A 13 5.75 5.38 -13.95
N ALA A 14 6.27 6.59 -13.74
CA ALA A 14 7.38 6.83 -12.81
C ALA A 14 7.00 6.52 -11.36
N LEU A 15 5.80 6.92 -10.92
CA LEU A 15 5.30 6.58 -9.57
C LEU A 15 5.10 5.07 -9.41
N GLN A 16 4.49 4.41 -10.40
CA GLN A 16 4.31 2.95 -10.36
C GLN A 16 5.64 2.20 -10.35
N ARG A 17 6.66 2.71 -11.06
CA ARG A 17 8.02 2.18 -11.02
C ARG A 17 8.62 2.30 -9.63
N HIS A 18 8.53 3.48 -9.02
CA HIS A 18 9.01 3.70 -7.65
C HIS A 18 8.31 2.76 -6.66
N ASP A 19 7.00 2.56 -6.80
CA ASP A 19 6.27 1.60 -5.97
C ASP A 19 6.81 0.17 -6.11
N ILE A 20 7.21 -0.27 -7.30
CA ILE A 20 7.77 -1.60 -7.53
C ILE A 20 9.20 -1.73 -7.03
N GLU A 21 10.03 -0.73 -7.28
CA GLU A 21 11.47 -0.76 -6.97
C GLU A 21 11.74 -0.53 -5.48
N ASP A 22 10.86 0.20 -4.78
CA ASP A 22 11.06 0.57 -3.37
C ASP A 22 9.87 0.20 -2.47
N TRP A 23 8.71 0.80 -2.67
CA TRP A 23 7.61 0.70 -1.70
C TRP A 23 7.14 -0.75 -1.46
N LEU A 24 6.87 -1.50 -2.53
CA LEU A 24 6.39 -2.87 -2.45
C LEU A 24 7.37 -3.78 -1.71
N PRO A 25 8.65 -3.94 -2.13
CA PRO A 25 9.57 -4.84 -1.46
C PRO A 25 9.94 -4.37 -0.04
N ASN A 26 10.12 -3.06 0.17
CA ASN A 26 10.66 -2.53 1.42
C ASN A 26 9.58 -2.18 2.48
N ASP A 27 8.30 -2.17 2.11
CA ASP A 27 7.19 -1.88 3.04
C ASP A 27 6.09 -2.94 3.03
N LEU A 28 5.37 -3.09 1.91
CA LEU A 28 4.13 -3.88 1.90
C LEU A 28 4.34 -5.39 1.86
N LEU A 29 5.24 -5.86 0.98
CA LEU A 29 5.47 -7.29 0.76
C LEU A 29 6.23 -7.93 1.93
N ILE A 30 7.19 -7.20 2.51
CA ILE A 30 7.93 -7.69 3.69
C ILE A 30 7.01 -7.86 4.91
N LYS A 31 6.03 -6.96 5.10
CA LYS A 31 5.02 -7.09 6.16
C LYS A 31 4.12 -8.29 5.92
N LEU A 32 3.63 -8.45 4.70
CA LEU A 32 2.79 -9.60 4.32
C LEU A 32 3.52 -10.93 4.63
N ASP A 33 4.74 -11.08 4.11
CA ASP A 33 5.53 -12.29 4.26
C ASP A 33 5.81 -12.63 5.73
N ARG A 34 6.39 -11.69 6.49
CA ARG A 34 6.75 -11.92 7.89
C ARG A 34 5.54 -12.20 8.78
N CYS A 35 4.42 -11.52 8.54
CA CYS A 35 3.20 -11.74 9.31
C CYS A 35 2.59 -13.12 9.03
N LEU A 36 2.54 -13.56 7.78
CA LEU A 36 1.90 -14.83 7.42
C LEU A 36 2.81 -16.03 7.67
N MET A 37 4.10 -15.93 7.36
CA MET A 37 5.09 -16.99 7.61
C MET A 37 5.23 -17.29 9.11
N ARG A 38 5.03 -16.28 9.98
CA ARG A 38 4.97 -16.50 11.43
C ARG A 38 3.91 -17.53 11.85
N HIS A 39 2.87 -17.70 11.04
CA HIS A 39 1.78 -18.65 11.27
C HIS A 39 1.78 -19.82 10.28
N GLY A 40 2.85 -20.01 9.50
CA GLY A 40 2.94 -21.06 8.49
C GLY A 40 1.95 -20.90 7.34
N VAL A 41 1.48 -19.68 7.08
CA VAL A 41 0.51 -19.37 6.01
C VAL A 41 1.23 -18.74 4.83
N GLU A 42 0.99 -19.24 3.61
CA GLU A 42 1.51 -18.63 2.39
C GLU A 42 0.56 -17.54 1.86
N GLY A 43 1.05 -16.29 1.79
CA GLY A 43 0.33 -15.17 1.19
C GLY A 43 0.61 -15.04 -0.30
N ARG A 44 -0.43 -14.98 -1.12
CA ARG A 44 -0.32 -14.67 -2.57
C ARG A 44 -0.74 -13.24 -2.86
N THR A 45 -0.11 -12.61 -3.85
CA THR A 45 -0.35 -11.22 -4.25
C THR A 45 -0.70 -11.12 -5.74
N PRO A 46 -1.93 -11.49 -6.16
CA PRO A 46 -2.28 -11.63 -7.58
C PRO A 46 -2.09 -10.36 -8.42
N PHE A 47 -2.22 -9.19 -7.81
CA PHE A 47 -2.07 -7.91 -8.52
C PHE A 47 -0.63 -7.54 -8.88
N VAL A 48 0.38 -8.16 -8.27
CA VAL A 48 1.80 -7.96 -8.61
C VAL A 48 2.38 -9.11 -9.43
N ASP A 49 1.54 -10.06 -9.85
CA ASP A 49 1.95 -11.10 -10.80
C ASP A 49 2.51 -10.48 -12.08
N ARG A 50 3.49 -11.15 -12.70
CA ARG A 50 4.17 -10.65 -13.90
C ARG A 50 3.23 -10.43 -15.09
N LYS A 51 2.26 -11.31 -15.31
CA LYS A 51 1.30 -11.17 -16.41
C LYS A 51 0.31 -10.05 -16.10
N MET A 52 -0.18 -10.00 -14.86
CA MET A 52 -1.12 -8.97 -14.41
C MET A 52 -0.50 -7.56 -14.48
N SER A 53 0.73 -7.40 -14.00
CA SER A 53 1.48 -6.14 -14.06
C SER A 53 1.79 -5.72 -15.50
N ALA A 54 2.25 -6.64 -16.35
CA ALA A 54 2.49 -6.35 -17.76
C ALA A 54 1.23 -5.83 -18.47
N TYR A 55 0.08 -6.47 -18.24
CA TYR A 55 -1.21 -5.98 -18.73
C TYR A 55 -1.53 -4.59 -18.18
N GLY A 56 -1.39 -4.39 -16.87
CA GLY A 56 -1.67 -3.11 -16.21
C GLY A 56 -0.80 -1.95 -16.73
N PHE A 57 0.48 -2.21 -17.05
CA PHE A 57 1.39 -1.21 -17.59
C PHE A 57 1.06 -0.80 -19.02
N ALA A 58 0.58 -1.73 -19.84
CA ALA A 58 0.18 -1.48 -21.21
C ALA A 58 -1.14 -0.66 -21.32
N LEU A 59 -1.92 -0.56 -20.25
CA LEU A 59 -3.18 0.17 -20.26
C LEU A 59 -2.97 1.70 -20.40
N PRO A 60 -3.85 2.39 -21.14
CA PRO A 60 -3.86 3.85 -21.17
C PRO A 60 -4.17 4.40 -19.78
N VAL A 61 -3.63 5.57 -19.46
CA VAL A 61 -3.84 6.22 -18.15
C VAL A 61 -5.31 6.45 -17.83
N THR A 62 -6.12 6.76 -18.84
CA THR A 62 -7.58 6.94 -18.70
C THR A 62 -8.31 5.70 -18.19
N ALA A 63 -7.76 4.49 -18.38
CA ALA A 63 -8.28 3.25 -17.81
C ALA A 63 -7.84 3.03 -16.35
N LYS A 64 -6.74 3.67 -15.92
CA LYS A 64 -6.15 3.52 -14.58
C LYS A 64 -6.70 4.58 -13.61
N ILE A 65 -6.77 5.82 -14.05
CA ILE A 65 -7.16 6.99 -13.25
C ILE A 65 -8.19 7.87 -13.99
N GLY A 66 -9.06 8.54 -13.25
CA GLY A 66 -10.02 9.49 -13.80
C GLY A 66 -10.92 10.09 -12.72
N ASN A 67 -11.38 11.34 -12.92
CA ASN A 67 -12.29 12.04 -12.01
C ASN A 67 -11.79 12.07 -10.54
N GLY A 68 -10.48 12.25 -10.34
CA GLY A 68 -9.87 12.26 -9.00
C GLY A 68 -9.78 10.89 -8.32
N ASP A 69 -10.13 9.81 -9.01
CA ASP A 69 -10.11 8.45 -8.49
C ASP A 69 -9.16 7.54 -9.29
N GLY A 70 -8.60 6.54 -8.60
CA GLY A 70 -7.76 5.51 -9.19
C GLY A 70 -8.48 4.17 -9.30
N LYS A 71 -7.80 3.18 -9.87
CA LYS A 71 -8.31 1.80 -10.06
C LYS A 71 -9.58 1.76 -10.93
N ARG A 72 -9.71 2.69 -11.89
CA ARG A 72 -10.96 2.90 -12.65
C ARG A 72 -11.43 1.64 -13.38
N LEU A 73 -10.55 0.95 -14.11
CA LEU A 73 -10.87 -0.31 -14.80
C LEU A 73 -11.42 -1.36 -13.83
N VAL A 74 -10.70 -1.64 -12.74
CA VAL A 74 -11.08 -2.66 -11.76
C VAL A 74 -12.38 -2.29 -11.05
N LYS A 75 -12.57 -1.02 -10.69
CA LYS A 75 -13.80 -0.54 -10.05
C LYS A 75 -15.01 -0.68 -10.98
N SER A 76 -14.85 -0.34 -12.25
CA SER A 76 -15.93 -0.46 -13.24
C SER A 76 -16.30 -1.92 -13.48
N TRP A 77 -15.30 -2.80 -13.64
CA TRP A 77 -15.51 -4.24 -13.76
C TRP A 77 -16.20 -4.84 -12.53
N LEU A 78 -15.79 -4.44 -11.32
CA LEU A 78 -16.42 -4.89 -10.08
C LEU A 78 -17.87 -4.41 -9.95
N ALA A 79 -18.18 -3.18 -10.38
CA ALA A 79 -19.53 -2.64 -10.32
C ALA A 79 -20.50 -3.45 -11.21
N GLU A 80 -20.01 -3.95 -12.34
CA GLU A 80 -20.75 -4.80 -13.26
C GLU A 80 -20.86 -6.25 -12.75
N ARG A 81 -19.75 -6.84 -12.31
CA ARG A 81 -19.66 -8.28 -11.99
C ARG A 81 -20.07 -8.64 -10.57
N MET A 82 -20.06 -7.70 -9.64
CA MET A 82 -20.40 -7.96 -8.24
C MET A 82 -21.36 -6.89 -7.70
N PRO A 83 -22.65 -6.96 -8.07
CA PRO A 83 -23.67 -6.03 -7.58
C PRO A 83 -23.70 -6.06 -6.04
N GLY A 84 -23.33 -4.94 -5.41
CA GLY A 84 -23.26 -4.80 -3.95
C GLY A 84 -21.86 -4.55 -3.38
N CYS A 85 -20.77 -4.75 -4.13
CA CYS A 85 -19.42 -4.52 -3.60
C CYS A 85 -19.03 -3.04 -3.45
N ARG A 86 -19.89 -2.11 -3.92
CA ARG A 86 -19.74 -0.64 -3.83
C ARG A 86 -18.31 -0.16 -4.12
N PRO A 87 -17.74 -0.47 -5.30
CA PRO A 87 -16.31 -0.29 -5.57
C PRO A 87 -15.87 1.19 -5.63
N PHE A 88 -16.82 2.11 -5.80
CA PHE A 88 -16.60 3.55 -5.78
C PHE A 88 -16.80 4.19 -4.40
N ALA A 89 -17.03 3.40 -3.34
CA ALA A 89 -17.11 3.93 -1.98
C ALA A 89 -15.76 4.56 -1.54
N ARG A 90 -15.83 5.48 -0.57
CA ARG A 90 -14.63 6.12 0.01
C ARG A 90 -13.63 5.07 0.48
N LYS A 91 -12.35 5.26 0.13
CA LYS A 91 -11.25 4.37 0.55
C LYS A 91 -11.30 4.18 2.07
N ARG A 92 -11.34 2.93 2.51
CA ARG A 92 -11.18 2.54 3.91
C ARG A 92 -9.84 1.83 4.03
N GLY A 93 -8.94 2.38 4.84
CA GLY A 93 -7.67 1.76 5.14
C GLY A 93 -7.83 0.57 6.09
N PHE A 94 -6.82 -0.28 6.14
CA PHE A 94 -6.66 -1.28 7.20
C PHE A 94 -5.96 -0.60 8.39
N THR A 95 -6.70 0.26 9.09
CA THR A 95 -6.14 1.01 10.21
C THR A 95 -6.04 0.11 11.43
N VAL A 96 -4.82 -0.14 11.89
CA VAL A 96 -4.55 -0.73 13.21
C VAL A 96 -4.62 0.36 14.28
N PRO A 97 -5.19 0.10 15.46
CA PRO A 97 -5.42 1.12 16.48
C PRO A 97 -4.14 1.38 17.30
N VAL A 98 -3.06 1.76 16.60
CA VAL A 98 -1.71 1.96 17.16
C VAL A 98 -1.73 2.95 18.32
N GLY A 99 -2.50 4.04 18.20
CA GLY A 99 -2.64 5.03 19.27
C GLY A 99 -3.17 4.42 20.58
N SER A 100 -4.19 3.56 20.50
CA SER A 100 -4.72 2.85 21.67
C SER A 100 -3.72 1.85 22.24
N TRP A 101 -2.93 1.19 21.39
CA TRP A 101 -1.91 0.23 21.82
C TRP A 101 -0.75 0.92 22.52
N ILE A 102 -0.30 2.07 22.01
CA ILE A 102 0.73 2.89 22.65
C ILE A 102 0.23 3.40 23.99
N ALA A 103 -0.99 3.93 24.05
CA ALA A 103 -1.60 4.41 25.29
C ALA A 103 -1.72 3.28 26.34
N GLY A 104 -2.12 2.07 25.94
CA GLY A 104 -2.20 0.90 26.82
C GLY A 104 -0.83 0.31 27.21
N LYS A 105 0.25 0.62 26.50
CA LYS A 105 1.63 0.14 26.75
C LYS A 105 2.57 1.22 27.30
N HIS A 106 2.05 2.33 27.82
CA HIS A 106 2.85 3.44 28.36
C HIS A 106 4.01 2.95 29.24
N ARG A 107 3.76 2.03 30.18
CA ARG A 107 4.80 1.47 31.07
C ARG A 107 5.92 0.69 30.37
N PHE A 108 5.64 0.05 29.24
CA PHE A 108 6.66 -0.64 28.44
C PHE A 108 7.51 0.37 27.68
N LEU A 109 6.91 1.41 27.11
CA LEU A 109 7.60 2.43 26.33
C LEU A 109 8.45 3.36 27.22
N ASP A 110 7.98 3.70 28.42
CA ASP A 110 8.75 4.48 29.41
C ASP A 110 10.11 3.84 29.72
N ARG A 111 10.16 2.50 29.79
CA ARG A 111 11.40 1.74 30.05
C ARG A 111 12.42 1.84 28.92
N TRP A 112 11.99 2.04 27.68
CA TRP A 112 12.86 2.05 26.50
C TRP A 112 13.21 3.46 26.03
N TRP A 113 12.33 4.43 26.28
CA TRP A 113 12.50 5.82 25.84
C TRP A 113 13.38 6.64 26.78
N HIS A 114 13.36 6.36 28.08
CA HIS A 114 14.28 6.97 29.02
C HIS A 114 15.57 6.13 29.11
N PRO A 115 16.74 6.63 28.67
CA PRO A 115 17.99 5.96 28.97
C PRO A 115 18.12 5.91 30.49
N SER A 116 18.33 4.71 31.06
CA SER A 116 18.69 4.58 32.47
C SER A 116 19.85 5.55 32.74
N PRO A 117 19.80 6.40 33.79
CA PRO A 117 21.00 7.11 34.20
C PRO A 117 22.05 6.04 34.47
N ALA A 118 23.19 6.15 33.79
CA ALA A 118 24.28 5.19 33.87
C ALA A 118 24.58 4.92 35.35
N SER A 119 24.69 3.63 35.72
CA SER A 119 25.20 3.25 37.04
C SER A 119 26.59 3.87 37.20
N PRO A 120 26.86 4.61 38.29
CA PRO A 120 28.20 5.14 38.54
C PRO A 120 29.17 3.94 38.65
N ARG A 121 30.23 3.97 37.83
CA ARG A 121 31.42 3.14 38.06
C ARG A 121 32.20 3.72 39.22
#